data_AF-A0A932DJZ9-F1
#
_entry.id   AF-A0A932DJZ9-F1
#
_cell.length_a   1.000
_cell.length_b   1.000
_cell.length_c   1.000
_cell.angle_alpha   90.00
_cell.angle_beta   90.00
_cell.angle_gamma   90.00
#
_symmetry.space_group_name_H-M   'P 1'
#
loop_
_entity.id
_entity.type
_entity.pdbx_description
1 polymer ?
#
loop_
_entity_poly.entity_id
_entity_poly.type
_entity_poly.pdbx_seq_one_letter_code
_entity_poly.pdbx_strand_id
1 'polypeptide(L)'
;MGEELEYEVTMESPPLETRHDTRLFALMADTLRRHDPQAQVLPYMMSGATDAKYMARLGVPSYGFAPVQMPRGMEFPSLFHAHDERVPVAGLAWGVQVLFEVVEAHCTEQLFG
;
A
#
# COMPACT_ATOMS: atom_id res chain seq x y z
N MET A 1 -5.96 -29.51 37.89
CA MET A 1 -6.14 -29.30 36.44
C MET A 1 -6.86 -27.97 36.33
N GLY A 2 -6.16 -26.94 35.86
CA GLY A 2 -6.62 -25.55 35.92
C GLY A 2 -7.83 -25.27 35.03
N GLU A 3 -8.58 -24.26 35.43
CA GLU A 3 -9.93 -23.88 34.99
C GLU A 3 -10.14 -23.80 33.47
N GLU A 4 -11.39 -24.05 33.06
CA GLU A 4 -11.89 -24.01 31.69
C GLU A 4 -11.68 -22.59 31.11
N LEU A 5 -10.81 -22.47 30.12
CA LEU A 5 -10.53 -21.20 29.45
C LEU A 5 -11.71 -20.84 28.54
N GLU A 6 -12.45 -19.77 28.86
CA GLU A 6 -13.39 -19.13 27.94
C GLU A 6 -12.65 -18.20 26.98
N TYR A 7 -12.97 -18.28 25.69
CA TYR A 7 -12.46 -17.38 24.66
C TYR A 7 -13.60 -16.78 23.84
N GLU A 8 -13.44 -15.53 23.41
CA GLU A 8 -14.38 -14.84 22.54
C GLU A 8 -13.63 -14.26 21.34
N VAL A 9 -14.16 -14.52 20.13
CA VAL A 9 -13.64 -13.89 18.90
C VAL A 9 -14.40 -12.59 18.69
N THR A 10 -13.73 -11.46 18.93
CA THR A 10 -14.33 -10.12 18.78
C THR A 10 -14.24 -9.56 17.36
N MET A 11 -13.28 -10.03 16.57
CA MET A 11 -13.09 -9.58 15.18
C MET A 11 -12.47 -10.67 14.31
N GLU A 12 -13.07 -10.89 13.14
CA GLU A 12 -12.56 -11.74 12.07
C GLU A 12 -12.65 -10.98 10.74
N SER A 13 -11.71 -11.23 9.83
CA SER A 13 -11.75 -10.67 8.46
C SER A 13 -11.03 -11.62 7.50
N PRO A 14 -11.55 -11.81 6.28
CA PRO A 14 -10.91 -12.68 5.29
C PRO A 14 -9.60 -12.05 4.77
N PRO A 15 -8.67 -12.87 4.23
CA PRO A 15 -7.57 -12.35 3.44
C PRO A 15 -8.10 -11.65 2.18
N LEU A 16 -7.32 -10.71 1.64
CA LEU A 16 -7.68 -9.96 0.45
C LEU A 16 -6.56 -10.00 -0.58
N GLU A 17 -6.96 -10.12 -1.83
CA GLU A 17 -6.11 -9.90 -2.97
C GLU A 17 -6.79 -8.92 -3.93
N THR A 18 -6.00 -8.26 -4.76
CA THR A 18 -6.49 -7.44 -5.85
C THR A 18 -5.65 -7.74 -7.08
N ARG A 19 -6.31 -7.91 -8.22
CA ARG A 19 -5.66 -8.15 -9.51
C ARG A 19 -4.64 -7.05 -9.81
N HIS A 20 -3.48 -7.38 -10.38
CA HIS A 20 -2.48 -6.38 -10.75
C HIS A 20 -2.57 -5.98 -12.23
N ASP A 21 -3.34 -6.70 -13.04
CA ASP A 21 -3.61 -6.35 -14.44
C ASP A 21 -4.73 -5.31 -14.56
N THR A 22 -4.54 -4.18 -13.88
CA THR A 22 -5.48 -3.07 -13.91
C THR A 22 -4.79 -1.79 -14.37
N ARG A 23 -5.61 -0.85 -14.85
CA ARG A 23 -5.15 0.48 -15.25
C ARG A 23 -4.48 1.23 -14.10
N LEU A 24 -5.04 1.19 -12.89
CA LEU A 24 -4.48 1.90 -11.75
C LEU A 24 -3.09 1.34 -11.37
N PHE A 25 -2.91 0.02 -11.45
CA PHE A 25 -1.60 -0.59 -11.23
C PHE A 25 -0.59 -0.18 -12.31
N ALA A 26 -1.00 -0.19 -13.58
CA ALA A 26 -0.16 0.28 -14.68
C ALA A 26 0.25 1.75 -14.50
N LEU A 27 -0.68 2.61 -14.09
CA LEU A 27 -0.42 4.03 -13.83
C LEU A 27 0.57 4.25 -12.68
N MET A 28 0.46 3.48 -11.60
CA MET A 28 1.46 3.51 -10.52
C MET A 28 2.85 3.14 -11.05
N ALA A 29 2.94 2.10 -11.89
CA ALA A 29 4.20 1.66 -12.47
C ALA A 29 4.81 2.71 -13.42
N ASP A 30 4.00 3.30 -14.28
CA ASP A 30 4.46 4.33 -15.22
C ASP A 30 4.89 5.61 -14.52
N THR A 31 4.13 6.04 -13.50
CA THR A 31 4.52 7.21 -12.69
C THR A 31 5.81 6.96 -11.94
N LEU A 32 5.98 5.79 -11.31
CA LEU A 32 7.25 5.43 -10.67
C LEU A 32 8.43 5.45 -11.65
N ARG A 33 8.26 4.93 -12.88
CA ARG A 33 9.32 4.96 -13.91
C ARG A 33 9.68 6.35 -14.41
N ARG A 34 8.76 7.32 -14.38
CA ARG A 34 9.10 8.72 -14.70
C ARG A 34 10.03 9.36 -13.67
N HIS A 35 9.90 8.96 -12.41
CA HIS A 35 10.73 9.47 -11.30
C HIS A 35 12.00 8.64 -11.07
N ASP A 36 11.97 7.35 -11.39
CA ASP A 36 13.11 6.44 -11.38
C ASP A 36 13.03 5.50 -12.61
N PRO A 37 13.75 5.81 -13.70
CA PRO A 37 13.73 4.99 -14.92
C PRO A 37 14.18 3.54 -14.74
N GLN A 38 14.86 3.21 -13.63
CA GLN A 38 15.30 1.85 -13.32
C GLN A 38 14.30 1.09 -12.44
N ALA A 39 13.23 1.75 -11.97
CA ALA A 39 12.24 1.16 -11.07
C ALA A 39 11.57 -0.08 -11.68
N GLN A 40 11.55 -1.16 -10.90
CA GLN A 40 10.79 -2.37 -11.18
C GLN A 40 9.63 -2.46 -10.19
N VAL A 41 8.41 -2.46 -10.70
CA VAL A 41 7.20 -2.53 -9.87
C VAL A 41 6.65 -3.94 -9.88
N LEU A 42 6.56 -4.53 -8.69
CA LEU A 42 6.15 -5.91 -8.49
C LEU A 42 4.85 -5.97 -7.68
N PRO A 43 3.91 -6.88 -8.00
CA PRO A 43 2.82 -7.20 -7.10
C PRO A 43 3.37 -7.72 -5.77
N TYR A 44 2.87 -7.17 -4.67
CA TYR A 44 3.32 -7.51 -3.32
C TYR A 44 2.12 -7.80 -2.41
N MET A 45 2.20 -8.89 -1.66
CA MET A 45 1.26 -9.24 -0.59
C MET A 45 1.97 -9.12 0.75
N MET A 46 1.32 -8.47 1.72
CA MET A 46 1.82 -8.34 3.08
C MET A 46 1.00 -9.22 4.04
N SER A 47 1.62 -9.74 5.09
CA SER A 47 0.95 -10.52 6.14
C SER A 47 0.18 -9.66 7.16
N GLY A 48 0.08 -8.34 6.92
CA GLY A 48 -0.67 -7.40 7.77
C GLY A 48 -2.11 -7.21 7.28
N ALA A 49 -2.94 -6.60 8.13
CA ALA A 49 -4.31 -6.20 7.78
C ALA A 49 -4.36 -4.70 7.46
N THR A 50 -5.24 -4.32 6.53
CA THR A 50 -5.50 -2.92 6.15
C THR A 50 -7.00 -2.65 6.09
N ASP A 51 -7.38 -1.38 6.00
CA ASP A 51 -8.79 -0.97 5.83
C ASP A 51 -9.36 -1.31 4.46
N ALA A 52 -8.55 -1.86 3.54
CA ALA A 52 -9.02 -2.37 2.25
C ALA A 52 -10.17 -3.38 2.40
N LYS A 53 -10.27 -4.09 3.54
CA LYS A 53 -11.38 -5.00 3.85
C LYS A 53 -12.75 -4.34 3.88
N TYR A 54 -12.81 -3.06 4.25
CA TYR A 54 -14.06 -2.31 4.26
C TYR A 54 -14.43 -1.87 2.84
N MET A 55 -13.44 -1.47 2.03
CA MET A 55 -13.63 -1.08 0.63
C MET A 55 -14.00 -2.26 -0.27
N ALA A 56 -13.40 -3.43 -0.04
CA ALA A 56 -13.69 -4.65 -0.78
C ALA A 56 -15.16 -5.07 -0.66
N ARG A 57 -15.81 -4.85 0.50
CA ARG A 57 -17.25 -5.12 0.69
C ARG A 57 -18.15 -4.24 -0.18
N LEU A 58 -17.65 -3.10 -0.63
CA LEU A 58 -18.33 -2.19 -1.54
C LEU A 58 -18.00 -2.48 -3.02
N GLY A 59 -17.20 -3.51 -3.30
CA GLY A 59 -16.75 -3.83 -4.66
C GLY A 59 -15.68 -2.85 -5.20
N VAL A 60 -15.03 -2.08 -4.33
CA VAL A 60 -13.98 -1.12 -4.73
C VAL A 60 -12.60 -1.78 -4.65
N PRO A 61 -11.91 -2.00 -5.79
CA PRO A 61 -10.54 -2.53 -5.78
C PRO A 61 -9.59 -1.58 -5.03
N SER A 62 -8.68 -2.14 -4.23
CA SER A 62 -7.77 -1.36 -3.40
C SER A 62 -6.33 -1.80 -3.60
N TYR A 63 -5.41 -0.83 -3.68
CA TYR A 63 -3.97 -1.08 -3.70
C TYR A 63 -3.31 -0.38 -2.52
N GLY A 64 -2.33 -1.06 -1.91
CA GLY A 64 -1.43 -0.41 -0.96
C GLY A 64 -0.39 0.42 -1.70
N PHE A 65 -0.17 1.66 -1.25
CA PHE A 65 0.90 2.52 -1.71
C PHE A 65 1.51 3.23 -0.50
N ALA A 66 2.75 2.89 -0.14
CA ALA A 66 3.50 3.60 0.89
C ALA A 66 4.34 4.68 0.20
N PRO A 67 4.00 5.98 0.33
CA PRO A 67 4.63 7.06 -0.41
C PRO A 67 5.98 7.45 0.21
N VAL A 68 6.93 6.53 0.26
CA VAL A 68 8.26 6.76 0.83
C VAL A 68 9.35 6.07 -0.01
N GLN A 69 10.35 6.86 -0.43
CA GLN A 69 11.59 6.30 -0.98
C GLN A 69 12.55 5.97 0.17
N MET A 70 12.90 4.69 0.32
CA MET A 70 13.77 4.22 1.39
C MET A 70 15.24 4.26 0.97
N PRO A 71 16.16 4.68 1.86
CA PRO A 71 17.60 4.55 1.61
C PRO A 71 18.00 3.07 1.57
N ARG A 72 19.07 2.76 0.84
CA ARG A 72 19.63 1.40 0.81
C ARG A 72 19.96 0.90 2.22
N GLY A 73 19.59 -0.35 2.50
CA GLY A 73 19.88 -1.03 3.78
C GLY A 73 18.94 -0.67 4.93
N MET A 74 17.90 0.13 4.69
CA MET A 74 16.84 0.35 5.69
C MET A 74 15.71 -0.66 5.49
N GLU A 75 15.54 -1.55 6.46
CA GLU A 75 14.50 -2.58 6.47
C GLU A 75 13.14 -1.96 6.82
N PHE A 76 12.39 -1.51 5.81
CA PHE A 76 11.12 -0.81 6.03
C PHE A 76 10.08 -1.61 6.83
N PRO A 77 9.86 -2.92 6.56
CA PRO A 77 8.88 -3.69 7.33
C PRO A 77 9.20 -3.81 8.82
N SER A 78 10.47 -3.73 9.23
CA SER A 78 10.84 -3.82 10.64
C SER A 78 10.51 -2.55 11.42
N LEU A 79 10.16 -1.46 10.73
CA LEU A 79 9.80 -0.19 11.37
C LEU A 79 8.32 -0.11 11.73
N PHE A 80 7.47 -0.99 11.20
CA PHE A 80 6.03 -0.95 11.46
C PHE A 80 5.75 -1.23 12.95
N HIS A 81 5.16 -0.26 13.65
CA HIS A 81 4.86 -0.33 15.09
C HIS A 81 6.10 -0.46 15.99
N ALA A 82 7.30 -0.26 15.46
CA ALA A 82 8.53 -0.30 16.24
C ALA A 82 8.64 0.94 17.13
N HIS A 83 9.36 0.81 18.25
CA HIS A 83 9.61 1.95 19.13
C HIS A 83 10.32 3.12 18.40
N ASP A 84 11.15 2.79 17.42
CA ASP A 84 11.93 3.71 16.60
C ASP A 84 11.36 3.90 15.18
N GLU A 85 10.04 3.71 15.01
CA GLU A 85 9.32 3.97 13.75
C GLU A 85 9.67 5.35 13.19
N ARG A 86 10.13 5.39 11.93
CA ARG A 86 10.60 6.61 11.26
C ARG A 86 10.57 6.48 9.75
N VAL A 87 10.63 7.62 9.08
CA VAL A 87 10.77 7.70 7.63
C VAL A 87 11.81 8.76 7.24
N PRO A 88 12.54 8.59 6.12
CA PRO A 88 13.39 9.64 5.58
C PRO A 88 12.53 10.81 5.08
N VAL A 89 12.76 12.03 5.58
CA VAL A 89 11.97 13.22 5.21
C VAL A 89 12.01 13.47 3.70
N ALA A 90 13.18 13.39 3.08
CA ALA A 90 13.33 13.55 1.63
C ALA A 90 12.60 12.43 0.86
N GLY A 91 12.63 11.20 1.37
CA GLY A 91 11.94 10.06 0.76
C GLY A 91 10.42 10.17 0.86
N LEU A 92 9.90 10.70 1.96
CA LEU A 92 8.47 11.01 2.11
C LEU A 92 8.05 12.13 1.15
N ALA A 93 8.82 13.21 1.07
CA ALA A 93 8.53 14.31 0.15
C ALA A 93 8.48 13.84 -1.31
N TRP A 94 9.45 13.02 -1.72
CA TRP A 94 9.47 12.38 -3.04
C TRP A 94 8.24 11.49 -3.25
N GLY A 95 7.95 10.60 -2.29
CA GLY A 95 6.86 9.63 -2.46
C GLY A 95 5.48 10.26 -2.46
N VAL A 96 5.26 11.36 -1.72
CA VAL A 96 4.01 12.14 -1.76
C VAL A 96 3.81 12.78 -3.13
N GLN A 97 4.87 13.31 -3.75
CA GLN A 97 4.79 13.84 -5.11
C GLN A 97 4.41 12.75 -6.13
N VAL A 98 5.03 11.57 -6.04
CA VAL A 98 4.69 10.42 -6.89
C VAL A 98 3.24 10.00 -6.71
N LEU A 99 2.76 9.88 -5.46
CA LEU A 99 1.37 9.55 -5.16
C LEU A 99 0.40 10.60 -5.72
N PHE A 100 0.72 11.88 -5.58
CA PHE A 100 -0.08 12.97 -6.12
C PHE A 100 -0.26 12.82 -7.63
N GLU A 101 0.82 12.60 -8.38
CA GLU A 101 0.74 12.41 -9.84
C GLU A 101 -0.07 11.17 -10.24
N VAL A 102 0.00 10.07 -9.47
CA VAL A 102 -0.86 8.90 -9.71
C VAL A 102 -2.33 9.27 -9.56
N VAL A 103 -2.69 9.97 -8.48
CA VAL A 103 -4.08 10.36 -8.21
C VAL A 103 -4.57 11.37 -9.26
N GLU A 104 -3.76 12.37 -9.57
CA GLU A 104 -4.08 13.38 -10.59
C GLU A 104 -4.34 12.74 -11.95
N ALA A 105 -3.45 11.87 -12.42
CA ALA A 105 -3.61 11.19 -13.69
C ALA A 105 -4.82 10.24 -13.69
N HIS A 106 -5.08 9.55 -12.58
CA HIS A 106 -6.23 8.66 -12.44
C HIS A 106 -7.55 9.42 -12.55
N CYS A 107 -7.66 10.56 -11.87
CA CYS A 107 -8.86 11.39 -11.84
C CYS A 107 -9.06 12.14 -13.16
N THR A 108 -8.01 12.72 -13.73
CA THR A 108 -8.10 13.52 -14.96
C THR A 108 -8.56 12.66 -16.13
N GLU A 109 -8.04 11.44 -16.27
CA GLU A 109 -8.48 10.55 -17.34
C GLU A 109 -9.90 10.03 -17.15
N GLN A 110 -10.42 9.94 -15.92
CA GLN A 110 -11.83 9.59 -15.71
C GLN A 110 -12.80 10.72 -16.06
N LEU A 111 -12.34 11.98 -16.05
CA LEU A 111 -13.16 13.14 -16.36
C LEU A 111 -13.20 13.47 -17.85
N PHE A 112 -12.20 13.03 -18.62
CA PHE A 112 -12.02 13.39 -20.04
C PHE A 112 -11.83 12.18 -20.99
N GLY A 113 -11.89 10.96 -20.47
CA GLY A 113 -11.73 9.69 -21.22
C GLY A 113 -13.04 8.99 -21.55
#